data_AF-A0A2J8ABJ0-F1
#
_entry.id   AF-A0A2J8ABJ0-F1
#
_cell.length_a   1.000
_cell.length_b   1.000
_cell.length_c   1.000
_cell.angle_alpha   90.00
_cell.angle_beta   90.00
_cell.angle_gamma   90.00
#
_symmetry.space_group_name_H-M   'P 1'
#
loop_
_entity.id
_entity.type
_entity.pdbx_description
1 polymer ?
#
loop_
_entity_poly.entity_id
_entity_poly.type
_entity_poly.pdbx_seq_one_letter_code
_entity_poly.pdbx_strand_id
1 'polypeptide(L)'
;MSQLLAPGCGVGRVAVPASQRRSLFKQPIFVGTAAQLGLPPLAAARAQPRSRSGADKTLPWQAAMSEIKKRRDINTIMILGAGPIVIGQACEFDYSGTQACKSLKKEGYRVILLNSNPATIMTDPGMADRTYVCPMTVELTEQILAKRGILAKYGIELIGAKLPSIDRAEDRELFKQSMTRIGLKCAKSAPFGDARQAAWGR
;
A
#
# COMPACT_ATOMS: atom_id res chain seq x y z
N MET A 1 -5.61 -50.04 -5.06
CA MET A 1 -6.14 -48.79 -5.66
C MET A 1 -5.97 -47.66 -4.67
N SER A 2 -4.73 -47.20 -4.52
CA SER A 2 -4.29 -46.21 -3.54
C SER A 2 -3.72 -45.01 -4.31
N GLN A 3 -3.97 -43.81 -3.79
CA GLN A 3 -3.48 -42.48 -4.19
C GLN A 3 -4.35 -41.68 -5.17
N LEU A 4 -5.25 -40.87 -4.60
CA LEU A 4 -5.75 -39.67 -5.26
C LEU A 4 -6.11 -38.59 -4.22
N LEU A 5 -5.09 -38.09 -3.51
CA LEU A 5 -5.14 -36.82 -2.77
C LEU A 5 -3.76 -36.18 -2.85
N ALA A 6 -3.50 -35.40 -3.90
CA ALA A 6 -2.36 -34.49 -3.92
C ALA A 6 -2.78 -33.16 -3.27
N PRO A 7 -2.11 -32.70 -2.20
CA PRO A 7 -2.41 -31.44 -1.52
C PRO A 7 -1.82 -30.31 -2.37
N GLY A 8 -2.66 -29.43 -2.95
CA GLY A 8 -2.14 -28.46 -3.91
C GLY A 8 -2.99 -27.24 -4.25
N CYS A 9 -4.09 -26.98 -3.56
CA CYS A 9 -4.89 -25.77 -3.75
C CYS A 9 -4.97 -24.93 -2.46
N GLY A 10 -3.82 -24.61 -1.90
CA GLY A 10 -3.68 -23.58 -0.86
C GLY A 10 -2.90 -22.39 -1.40
N VAL A 11 -3.23 -21.18 -0.94
CA VAL A 11 -2.43 -19.96 -1.18
C VAL A 11 -1.12 -20.08 -0.40
N GLY A 12 -0.13 -20.75 -1.01
CA GLY A 12 1.23 -20.90 -0.50
C GLY A 12 2.16 -21.30 -1.63
N ARG A 13 3.39 -20.76 -1.62
CA ARG A 13 4.64 -20.97 -2.42
C ARG A 13 4.68 -21.66 -3.80
N VAL A 14 3.61 -22.24 -4.33
CA VAL A 14 3.60 -22.94 -5.61
C VAL A 14 2.90 -22.05 -6.63
N ALA A 15 3.69 -21.45 -7.51
CA ALA A 15 3.15 -20.69 -8.63
C ALA A 15 2.33 -21.62 -9.53
N VAL A 16 1.09 -21.20 -9.86
CA VAL A 16 0.25 -21.89 -10.84
C VAL A 16 1.05 -22.04 -12.15
N PRO A 17 1.19 -23.26 -12.71
CA PRO A 17 1.92 -23.51 -13.94
C PRO A 17 1.42 -22.65 -15.10
N ALA A 18 2.32 -22.17 -15.95
CA ALA A 18 1.99 -21.29 -17.07
C ALA A 18 0.94 -21.88 -18.03
N SER A 19 0.85 -23.21 -18.13
CA SER A 19 -0.16 -23.94 -18.90
C SER A 19 -1.59 -23.68 -18.42
N GLN A 20 -1.80 -23.44 -17.12
CA GLN A 20 -3.11 -23.17 -16.53
C GLN A 20 -3.53 -21.70 -16.64
N ARG A 21 -2.60 -20.76 -16.82
CA ARG A 21 -2.94 -19.32 -17.02
C ARG A 21 -3.57 -19.05 -18.38
N ARG A 22 -3.29 -19.89 -19.38
CA ARG A 22 -3.80 -19.75 -20.75
C ARG A 22 -5.29 -20.06 -20.91
N SER A 23 -5.92 -20.78 -19.96
CA SER A 23 -7.34 -21.14 -20.08
C SER A 23 -8.30 -20.09 -19.53
N LEU A 24 -7.84 -19.16 -18.69
CA LEU A 24 -8.68 -18.17 -18.01
C LEU A 24 -9.00 -16.93 -18.86
N PHE A 25 -8.31 -16.72 -19.97
CA PHE A 25 -8.48 -15.56 -20.87
C PHE A 25 -8.73 -15.98 -22.32
N LYS A 26 -9.55 -17.01 -22.54
CA LYS A 26 -9.86 -17.53 -23.88
C LYS A 26 -10.88 -16.72 -24.67
N GLN A 27 -11.48 -15.68 -24.10
CA GLN A 27 -12.35 -14.78 -24.85
C GLN A 27 -11.82 -13.36 -24.74
N PRO A 28 -11.60 -12.65 -25.87
CA PRO A 28 -11.35 -11.23 -25.81
C PRO A 28 -12.56 -10.57 -25.15
N ILE A 29 -12.32 -9.78 -24.10
CA ILE A 29 -13.28 -8.79 -23.64
C ILE A 29 -13.53 -7.90 -24.86
N PHE A 30 -14.76 -7.86 -25.34
CA PHE A 30 -15.15 -7.20 -26.59
C PHE A 30 -14.48 -5.82 -26.72
N VAL A 31 -13.59 -5.66 -27.71
CA VAL A 31 -12.96 -4.38 -28.05
C VAL A 31 -13.70 -3.81 -29.25
N GLY A 32 -14.89 -3.26 -29.00
CA GLY A 32 -15.67 -2.54 -30.01
C GLY A 32 -15.73 -1.04 -29.72
N THR A 33 -16.14 -0.25 -30.71
CA THR A 33 -16.42 1.17 -30.50
C THR A 33 -17.74 1.35 -29.76
N ALA A 34 -17.92 2.42 -28.99
CA ALA A 34 -19.14 2.67 -28.21
C ALA A 34 -20.44 2.59 -29.06
N ALA A 35 -20.34 2.93 -30.35
CA ALA A 35 -21.43 2.82 -31.32
C ALA A 35 -21.90 1.37 -31.54
N GLN A 36 -20.99 0.39 -31.52
CA GLN A 36 -21.32 -1.04 -31.70
C GLN A 36 -22.04 -1.64 -30.48
N LEU A 37 -21.96 -0.98 -29.33
CA LEU A 37 -22.66 -1.38 -28.09
C LEU A 37 -24.04 -0.71 -27.95
N GLY A 38 -24.50 0.04 -28.97
CA GLY A 38 -25.75 0.79 -28.89
C GLY A 38 -25.74 1.89 -27.83
N LEU A 39 -24.56 2.26 -27.32
CA LEU A 39 -24.42 3.33 -26.35
C LEU A 39 -24.49 4.66 -27.10
N PRO A 40 -25.33 5.61 -26.66
CA PRO A 40 -25.33 6.94 -27.25
C PRO A 40 -23.91 7.51 -27.15
N PRO A 41 -23.42 8.23 -28.17
CA PRO A 41 -22.14 8.93 -28.06
C PRO A 41 -22.19 9.75 -26.78
N LEU A 42 -21.18 9.62 -25.93
CA LEU A 42 -21.04 10.43 -24.71
C LEU A 42 -21.21 11.89 -25.14
N ALA A 43 -22.41 12.44 -24.92
CA ALA A 43 -22.60 13.87 -24.96
C ALA A 43 -21.52 14.39 -24.03
N ALA A 44 -20.61 15.21 -24.55
CA ALA A 44 -19.53 15.77 -23.75
C ALA A 44 -20.19 16.44 -22.57
N ALA A 45 -20.24 15.74 -21.44
CA ALA A 45 -20.59 16.31 -20.17
C ALA A 45 -19.41 17.24 -19.90
N ARG A 46 -19.49 18.45 -20.45
CA ARG A 46 -18.68 19.57 -20.03
C ARG A 46 -19.02 19.67 -18.56
N ALA A 47 -18.15 19.11 -17.72
CA ALA A 47 -18.12 19.44 -16.32
C ALA A 47 -18.05 20.96 -16.29
N GLN A 48 -19.18 21.61 -15.99
CA GLN A 48 -19.16 23.03 -15.76
C GLN A 48 -18.14 23.22 -14.65
N PRO A 49 -17.09 24.03 -14.84
CA PRO A 49 -16.22 24.37 -13.74
C PRO A 49 -17.13 24.98 -12.69
N ARG A 50 -17.37 24.25 -11.60
CA ARG A 50 -18.08 24.80 -10.45
C ARG A 50 -17.22 25.98 -10.02
N SER A 51 -17.68 27.19 -10.33
CA SER A 51 -17.15 28.37 -9.66
C SER A 51 -17.46 28.15 -8.19
N ARG A 52 -16.42 27.95 -7.39
CA ARG A 52 -16.54 28.00 -5.94
C ARG A 52 -16.85 29.45 -5.59
N SER A 53 -18.12 29.85 -5.64
CA SER A 53 -18.61 31.08 -5.02
C SER A 53 -18.69 30.86 -3.51
N GLY A 54 -17.53 30.72 -2.88
CA GLY A 54 -17.39 30.64 -1.44
C GLY A 54 -16.06 31.27 -1.10
N ALA A 55 -16.11 32.36 -0.33
CA ALA A 55 -14.95 33.08 0.16
C ALA A 55 -13.81 32.14 0.54
N ASP A 56 -12.60 32.55 0.17
CA ASP A 56 -11.30 31.95 0.43
C ASP A 56 -11.07 31.72 1.95
N LYS A 57 -11.79 30.76 2.51
CA LYS A 57 -11.61 30.32 3.89
C LYS A 57 -10.71 29.11 3.81
N THR A 58 -9.41 29.35 3.95
CA THR A 58 -8.41 28.32 4.20
C THR A 58 -8.97 27.34 5.21
N LEU A 59 -9.03 26.06 4.84
CA LEU A 59 -9.58 25.04 5.70
C LEU A 59 -8.70 24.92 6.97
N PRO A 60 -9.26 24.56 8.13
CA PRO A 60 -8.49 24.49 9.38
C PRO A 60 -7.21 23.66 9.27
N TRP A 61 -7.24 22.60 8.47
CA TRP A 61 -6.08 21.76 8.20
C TRP A 61 -5.06 22.43 7.26
N GLN A 62 -5.48 23.31 6.34
CA GLN A 62 -4.57 24.10 5.51
C GLN A 62 -3.83 25.14 6.34
N ALA A 63 -4.53 25.79 7.29
CA ALA A 63 -3.91 26.69 8.25
C ALA A 63 -2.91 25.93 9.15
N ALA A 64 -3.29 24.77 9.70
CA ALA A 64 -2.39 23.92 10.49
C ALA A 64 -1.17 23.42 9.68
N MET A 65 -1.36 23.09 8.39
CA MET A 65 -0.25 22.69 7.50
C MET A 65 0.70 23.83 7.18
N SER A 66 0.23 25.09 7.18
CA SER A 66 1.07 26.27 6.92
C SER A 66 2.10 26.53 8.02
N GLU A 67 1.83 26.10 9.25
CA GLU A 67 2.74 26.23 10.40
C GLU A 67 3.80 25.12 10.45
N ILE A 68 3.61 24.02 9.71
CA ILE A 68 4.57 22.91 9.66
C ILE A 68 5.75 23.32 8.78
N LYS A 69 6.83 23.76 9.43
CA LYS A 69 8.07 24.12 8.75
C LYS A 69 8.68 22.88 8.07
N LYS A 70 8.81 22.92 6.75
CA LYS A 70 9.49 21.87 5.97
C LYS A 70 10.92 21.69 6.47
N ARG A 71 11.32 20.43 6.67
CA ARG A 71 12.73 20.05 6.86
C ARG A 71 13.52 20.34 5.59
N ARG A 72 14.75 20.84 5.73
CA ARG A 72 15.62 21.27 4.61
C ARG A 72 16.93 20.49 4.52
N ASP A 73 17.13 19.55 5.43
CA ASP A 73 18.30 18.69 5.55
C ASP A 73 18.20 17.42 4.69
N ILE A 74 16.99 17.06 4.25
CA ILE A 74 16.73 15.85 3.47
C ILE A 74 16.72 16.21 1.98
N ASN A 75 17.61 15.59 1.22
CA ASN A 75 17.68 15.80 -0.24
C ASN A 75 17.27 14.55 -1.04
N THR A 76 17.36 13.38 -0.42
CA THR A 76 17.03 12.09 -1.06
C THR A 76 16.05 11.32 -0.19
N ILE A 77 14.99 10.79 -0.80
CA ILE A 77 13.97 9.98 -0.14
C ILE A 77 13.88 8.63 -0.86
N MET A 78 13.96 7.56 -0.07
CA MET A 78 13.75 6.20 -0.55
C MET A 78 12.32 5.77 -0.26
N ILE A 79 11.62 5.29 -1.28
CA ILE A 79 10.29 4.71 -1.18
C ILE A 79 10.40 3.20 -1.30
N LEU A 80 9.75 2.49 -0.39
CA LEU A 80 9.58 1.04 -0.45
C LEU A 80 8.19 0.74 -1.00
N GLY A 81 8.15 0.01 -2.11
CA GLY A 81 6.90 -0.48 -2.69
C GLY A 81 6.29 -1.63 -1.90
N ALA A 82 5.03 -1.92 -2.19
CA ALA A 82 4.27 -2.97 -1.50
C ALA A 82 4.70 -4.40 -1.87
N GLY A 83 5.44 -4.57 -2.97
CA GLY A 83 5.82 -5.88 -3.47
C GLY A 83 4.75 -6.51 -4.38
N PRO A 84 4.67 -7.86 -4.48
CA PRO A 84 3.74 -8.54 -5.38
C PRO A 84 2.28 -8.31 -4.95
N ILE A 85 1.37 -8.29 -5.93
CA ILE A 85 -0.07 -8.15 -5.66
C ILE A 85 -0.60 -9.43 -5.03
N VAL A 86 -1.20 -9.30 -3.85
CA VAL A 86 -1.85 -10.38 -3.10
C VAL A 86 -3.25 -9.89 -2.70
N ILE A 87 -4.20 -10.81 -2.48
CA ILE A 87 -5.53 -10.43 -1.97
C ILE A 87 -5.37 -9.66 -0.66
N GLY A 88 -5.92 -8.44 -0.59
CA GLY A 88 -5.73 -7.52 0.53
C GLY A 88 -4.51 -6.59 0.44
N GLN A 89 -3.66 -6.76 -0.58
CA GLN A 89 -2.51 -5.90 -0.90
C GLN A 89 -2.51 -5.61 -2.41
N ALA A 90 -3.47 -4.78 -2.85
CA ALA A 90 -3.73 -4.53 -4.26
C ALA A 90 -3.28 -3.13 -4.72
N CYS A 91 -3.90 -2.63 -5.79
CA CYS A 91 -3.48 -1.47 -6.56
C CYS A 91 -3.54 -0.13 -5.80
N GLU A 92 -4.18 -0.10 -4.62
CA GLU A 92 -4.27 1.08 -3.77
C GLU A 92 -2.88 1.52 -3.29
N PHE A 93 -2.00 0.56 -3.00
CA PHE A 93 -0.64 0.84 -2.56
C PHE A 93 0.22 1.37 -3.72
N ASP A 94 0.02 0.87 -4.95
CA ASP A 94 0.68 1.39 -6.15
C ASP A 94 0.26 2.84 -6.45
N TYR A 95 -1.04 3.13 -6.33
CA TYR A 95 -1.55 4.50 -6.48
C TYR A 95 -0.93 5.44 -5.45
N SER A 96 -0.94 5.07 -4.17
CA SER A 96 -0.36 5.89 -3.10
C SER A 96 1.15 6.13 -3.31
N GLY A 97 1.90 5.09 -3.70
CA GLY A 97 3.33 5.17 -4.00
C GLY A 97 3.61 6.08 -5.21
N THR A 98 2.82 5.95 -6.28
CA THR A 98 2.89 6.81 -7.46
C THR A 98 2.64 8.28 -7.11
N GLN A 99 1.64 8.58 -6.27
CA GLN A 99 1.36 9.96 -5.84
C GLN A 99 2.47 10.51 -4.96
N ALA A 100 3.06 9.68 -4.10
CA ALA A 100 4.22 10.06 -3.29
C ALA A 100 5.42 10.42 -4.18
N CYS A 101 5.78 9.58 -5.16
CA CYS A 101 6.86 9.86 -6.12
C CYS A 101 6.63 11.20 -6.83
N LYS A 102 5.43 11.42 -7.39
CA LYS A 102 5.10 12.67 -8.10
C LYS A 102 5.19 13.89 -7.20
N SER A 103 4.69 13.81 -5.98
CA SER A 103 4.68 14.94 -5.04
C SER A 103 6.08 15.28 -4.56
N LEU A 104 6.88 14.27 -4.20
CA LEU A 104 8.25 14.47 -3.72
C LEU A 104 9.16 15.01 -4.84
N LYS A 105 9.00 14.54 -6.08
CA LYS A 105 9.74 15.10 -7.22
C LYS A 105 9.36 16.54 -7.53
N LYS A 106 8.07 16.89 -7.47
CA LYS A 106 7.61 18.29 -7.64
C LYS A 106 8.18 19.23 -6.58
N GLU A 107 8.39 18.72 -5.38
CA GLU A 107 9.01 19.43 -4.26
C GLU A 107 10.55 19.47 -4.35
N GLY A 108 11.15 18.84 -5.37
CA GLY A 108 12.58 18.90 -5.64
C GLY A 108 13.43 17.85 -4.91
N TYR A 109 12.82 16.85 -4.27
CA TYR A 109 13.57 15.76 -3.65
C TYR A 109 14.04 14.75 -4.70
N ARG A 110 15.23 14.18 -4.50
CA ARG A 110 15.67 13.00 -5.25
C ARG A 110 14.93 11.77 -4.74
N VAL A 111 14.17 11.11 -5.59
CA VAL A 111 13.35 9.94 -5.23
C VAL A 111 14.01 8.65 -5.72
N ILE A 112 14.30 7.75 -4.80
CA ILE A 112 14.73 6.39 -5.09
C ILE A 112 13.59 5.44 -4.77
N LEU A 113 13.21 4.59 -5.71
CA LEU A 113 12.18 3.59 -5.50
C LEU A 113 12.81 2.19 -5.45
N LEU A 114 12.39 1.41 -4.46
CA LEU A 114 12.64 -0.02 -4.38
C LEU A 114 11.30 -0.76 -4.38
N ASN A 115 11.08 -1.65 -5.35
CA ASN A 115 9.88 -2.50 -5.39
C ASN A 115 10.22 -3.87 -5.98
N SER A 116 9.46 -4.91 -5.67
CA SER A 116 9.67 -6.24 -6.27
C SER A 116 8.73 -6.53 -7.44
N ASN A 117 7.66 -5.75 -7.62
CA ASN A 117 6.67 -5.98 -8.66
C ASN A 117 6.89 -5.04 -9.86
N PRO A 118 7.38 -5.56 -11.01
CA PRO A 118 7.57 -4.75 -12.21
C PRO A 118 6.25 -4.36 -12.91
N ALA A 119 5.12 -4.97 -12.54
CA ALA A 119 3.82 -4.72 -13.16
C ALA A 119 3.03 -3.60 -12.44
N THR A 120 3.73 -2.61 -11.88
CA THR A 120 3.13 -1.46 -11.17
C THR A 120 3.48 -0.14 -11.84
N ILE A 121 2.57 0.84 -11.79
CA ILE A 121 2.80 2.17 -12.36
C ILE A 121 3.95 2.87 -11.62
N MET A 122 4.09 2.64 -10.32
CA MET A 122 5.18 3.23 -9.55
C MET A 122 6.57 2.82 -10.07
N THR A 123 6.70 1.62 -10.67
CA THR A 123 7.95 1.14 -11.27
C THR A 123 8.19 1.62 -12.70
N ASP A 124 7.27 2.40 -13.28
CA ASP A 124 7.43 2.92 -14.64
C ASP A 124 8.67 3.83 -14.75
N PRO A 125 9.36 3.82 -15.92
CA PRO A 125 10.45 4.74 -16.18
C PRO A 125 10.03 6.20 -15.98
N GLY A 126 10.84 6.97 -15.25
CA GLY A 126 10.60 8.38 -14.98
C GLY A 126 9.78 8.68 -13.73
N MET A 127 9.13 7.67 -13.12
CA MET A 127 8.38 7.85 -11.89
C MET A 127 9.28 8.25 -10.71
N ALA A 128 10.39 7.53 -10.53
CA ALA A 128 11.47 7.86 -9.61
C ALA A 128 12.73 8.27 -10.39
N ASP A 129 13.70 8.89 -9.74
CA ASP A 129 15.00 9.19 -10.35
C ASP A 129 15.84 7.92 -10.52
N ARG A 130 15.64 6.97 -9.60
CA ARG A 130 16.17 5.62 -9.72
C ARG A 130 15.16 4.59 -9.22
N THR A 131 14.90 3.57 -10.01
CA THR A 131 14.05 2.43 -9.64
C THR A 131 14.90 1.17 -9.54
N TYR A 132 14.85 0.50 -8.40
CA TYR A 132 15.43 -0.82 -8.17
C TYR A 132 14.31 -1.85 -8.13
N VAL A 133 14.35 -2.79 -9.06
CA VAL A 133 13.45 -3.95 -9.05
C VAL A 133 14.20 -5.15 -8.51
N CYS A 134 13.95 -5.52 -7.27
CA CYS A 134 14.53 -6.72 -6.66
C CYS A 134 13.58 -7.36 -5.65
N PRO A 135 13.77 -8.65 -5.31
CA PRO A 135 12.91 -9.33 -4.33
C PRO A 135 12.92 -8.62 -2.97
N MET A 136 11.73 -8.37 -2.43
CA MET A 136 11.57 -7.87 -1.06
C MET A 136 11.67 -9.04 -0.09
N THR A 137 12.90 -9.39 0.29
CA THR A 137 13.13 -10.46 1.26
C THR A 137 12.96 -9.95 2.69
N VAL A 138 12.72 -10.87 3.62
CA VAL A 138 12.61 -10.54 5.06
C VAL A 138 13.92 -9.92 5.54
N GLU A 139 15.06 -10.43 5.07
CA GLU A 139 16.37 -9.89 5.41
C GLU A 139 16.48 -8.44 4.94
N LEU A 140 16.19 -8.14 3.69
CA LEU A 140 16.23 -6.77 3.17
C LEU A 140 15.30 -5.84 3.96
N THR A 141 14.10 -6.33 4.29
CA THR A 141 13.10 -5.56 5.04
C THR A 141 13.52 -5.31 6.49
N GLU A 142 14.11 -6.30 7.18
CA GLU A 142 14.64 -6.16 8.54
C GLU A 142 15.85 -5.21 8.61
N GLN A 143 16.70 -5.26 7.59
CA GLN A 143 17.80 -4.33 7.44
C GLN A 143 17.27 -2.88 7.30
N ILE A 144 16.21 -2.70 6.53
CA ILE A 144 15.57 -1.39 6.32
C ILE A 144 14.71 -0.96 7.52
N LEU A 145 14.06 -1.86 8.27
CA LEU A 145 13.24 -1.50 9.45
C LEU A 145 14.06 -1.28 10.73
N ALA A 146 15.35 -1.00 10.60
CA ALA A 146 16.29 -0.73 11.71
C ALA A 146 16.54 -1.89 12.69
N LYS A 147 15.84 -3.04 12.58
CA LYS A 147 16.02 -4.19 13.51
C LYS A 147 17.46 -4.70 13.55
N ARG A 148 18.20 -4.56 12.45
CA ARG A 148 19.62 -4.94 12.35
C ARG A 148 20.61 -3.75 12.47
N GLY A 149 20.14 -2.57 12.89
CA GLY A 149 20.99 -1.37 13.05
C GLY A 149 21.51 -0.75 11.76
N ILE A 150 21.08 -1.24 10.60
CA ILE A 150 21.57 -0.81 9.28
C ILE A 150 21.15 0.62 8.94
N LEU A 151 19.94 1.03 9.34
CA LEU A 151 19.53 2.43 9.22
C LEU A 151 20.54 3.37 9.92
N ALA A 152 20.92 3.06 11.17
CA ALA A 152 21.93 3.85 11.89
C ALA A 152 23.31 3.78 11.22
N LYS A 153 23.72 2.60 10.76
CA LYS A 153 25.00 2.39 10.08
C LYS A 153 25.16 3.23 8.81
N TYR A 154 24.10 3.35 8.01
CA TYR A 154 24.13 4.12 6.76
C TYR A 154 23.52 5.52 6.91
N GLY A 155 23.22 5.97 8.13
CA GLY A 155 22.63 7.28 8.41
C GLY A 155 21.26 7.48 7.75
N ILE A 156 20.50 6.39 7.55
CA ILE A 156 19.16 6.42 6.96
C ILE A 156 18.14 6.64 8.06
N GLU A 157 17.26 7.60 7.87
CA GLU A 157 16.18 7.93 8.81
C GLU A 157 14.83 7.41 8.28
N LEU A 158 14.03 6.78 9.15
CA LEU A 158 12.65 6.43 8.82
C LEU A 158 11.76 7.67 8.96
N ILE A 159 11.16 8.09 7.85
CA ILE A 159 10.27 9.26 7.81
C ILE A 159 8.83 8.83 8.05
N GLY A 160 8.11 9.54 8.92
CA GLY A 160 6.69 9.32 9.20
C GLY A 160 6.46 8.66 10.55
N ALA A 161 5.81 7.50 10.56
CA ALA A 161 5.49 6.79 11.80
C ALA A 161 6.78 6.23 12.44
N LYS A 162 6.97 6.52 13.74
CA LYS A 162 8.09 5.96 14.51
C LYS A 162 7.89 4.46 14.69
N LEU A 163 8.97 3.68 14.67
CA LEU A 163 8.93 2.21 14.88
C LEU A 163 8.11 1.80 16.12
N PRO A 164 8.29 2.39 17.31
CA PRO A 164 7.49 2.00 18.48
C PRO A 164 5.98 2.29 18.33
N SER A 165 5.61 3.24 17.47
CA SER A 165 4.21 3.52 17.17
C SER A 165 3.62 2.48 16.22
N ILE A 166 4.42 1.98 15.27
CA ILE A 166 4.04 0.88 14.37
C ILE A 166 3.86 -0.40 15.18
N ASP A 167 4.86 -0.76 16.00
CA ASP A 167 4.81 -1.96 16.85
C ASP A 167 3.59 -1.96 17.78
N ARG A 168 3.30 -0.81 18.40
CA ARG A 168 2.11 -0.63 19.26
C ARG A 168 0.79 -0.75 18.48
N ALA A 169 0.76 -0.35 17.21
CA ALA A 169 -0.43 -0.41 16.38
C ALA A 169 -0.68 -1.81 15.81
N GLU A 170 0.38 -2.57 15.53
CA GLU A 170 0.31 -3.94 15.00
C GLU A 170 0.08 -4.99 16.11
N ASP A 171 0.56 -4.73 17.33
CA ASP A 171 0.26 -5.58 18.49
C ASP A 171 -1.17 -5.33 19.00
N ARG A 172 -1.98 -6.38 18.94
CA ARG A 172 -3.41 -6.35 19.31
C ARG A 172 -3.65 -5.88 20.75
N GLU A 173 -2.84 -6.33 21.71
CA GLU A 173 -3.03 -6.00 23.12
C GLU A 173 -2.55 -4.57 23.41
N LEU A 174 -1.40 -4.18 22.89
CA LEU A 174 -0.88 -2.82 23.02
C LEU A 174 -1.82 -1.80 22.37
N PHE A 175 -2.41 -2.14 21.23
CA PHE A 175 -3.41 -1.32 20.56
C PHE A 175 -4.66 -1.14 21.43
N LYS A 176 -5.19 -2.23 22.00
CA LYS A 176 -6.37 -2.22 22.88
C LYS A 176 -6.14 -1.39 24.15
N GLN A 177 -4.97 -1.51 24.77
CA GLN A 177 -4.57 -0.68 25.90
C GLN A 177 -4.51 0.80 25.52
N SER A 178 -3.95 1.11 24.35
CA SER A 178 -3.86 2.47 23.82
C SER A 178 -5.23 3.10 23.60
N MET A 179 -6.17 2.36 23.00
CA MET A 179 -7.55 2.80 22.79
C MET A 179 -8.31 3.02 24.10
N THR A 180 -8.11 2.11 25.07
CA THR A 180 -8.73 2.24 26.40
C THR A 180 -8.22 3.49 27.13
N ARG A 181 -6.91 3.78 27.02
CA ARG A 181 -6.29 4.96 27.61
C ARG A 181 -6.87 6.28 27.10
N ILE A 182 -7.26 6.33 25.83
CA ILE A 182 -7.90 7.52 25.22
C ILE A 182 -9.43 7.52 25.35
N GLY A 183 -10.01 6.53 26.06
CA GLY A 183 -11.44 6.45 26.30
C GLY A 183 -12.26 5.93 25.11
N LEU A 184 -11.64 5.31 24.11
CA LEU A 184 -12.34 4.73 22.96
C LEU A 184 -12.71 3.26 23.22
N LYS A 185 -13.91 2.88 22.78
CA LYS A 185 -14.40 1.50 22.90
C LYS A 185 -13.82 0.63 21.78
N CYS A 186 -13.29 -0.54 22.13
CA CYS A 186 -12.92 -1.59 21.19
C CYS A 186 -13.91 -2.76 21.25
N ALA A 187 -14.04 -3.50 20.15
CA ALA A 187 -14.80 -4.74 20.13
C ALA A 187 -14.24 -5.75 21.14
N LYS A 188 -15.14 -6.46 21.84
CA LYS A 188 -14.75 -7.52 22.79
C LYS A 188 -13.92 -8.56 22.05
N SER A 189 -12.76 -8.86 22.59
CA SER A 189 -11.79 -9.77 21.99
C SER A 189 -10.83 -10.29 23.06
N ALA A 190 -10.47 -11.56 22.93
CA ALA A 190 -9.46 -12.25 23.73
C ALA A 190 -8.71 -13.26 22.84
N PRO A 191 -7.44 -13.57 23.12
CA PRO A 191 -6.78 -14.75 22.58
C PRO A 191 -7.34 -16.00 23.27
N PHE A 192 -7.51 -17.09 22.51
CA PHE A 192 -7.94 -18.39 23.04
C PHE A 192 -6.90 -19.44 22.66
N GLY A 193 -6.45 -20.22 23.64
CA GLY A 193 -5.47 -21.29 23.43
C GLY A 193 -6.12 -22.65 23.17
N ASP A 194 -7.38 -22.81 23.55
CA ASP A 194 -8.15 -24.03 23.34
C ASP A 194 -9.60 -23.71 22.91
N ALA A 195 -10.26 -24.70 22.30
CA ALA A 195 -11.62 -24.56 21.79
C ALA A 195 -12.67 -24.39 22.90
N ARG A 196 -12.37 -24.79 24.15
CA ARG A 196 -13.30 -24.65 25.28
C ARG A 196 -13.35 -23.20 25.75
N GLN A 197 -12.23 -22.50 25.71
CA GLN A 197 -12.13 -21.08 26.02
C GLN A 197 -12.82 -20.22 24.95
N ALA A 198 -12.83 -20.66 23.68
CA ALA A 198 -13.50 -19.98 22.58
C ALA A 198 -15.04 -20.04 22.64
N ALA A 199 -15.59 -20.89 23.51
CA ALA A 199 -17.02 -20.87 23.82
C ALA A 199 -17.34 -19.54 24.52
N TRP A 200 -17.72 -18.55 23.73
CA TRP A 200 -18.15 -17.25 24.20
C TRP A 200 -19.23 -17.44 25.27
N GLY A 201 -18.87 -17.16 26.53
CA GLY A 201 -19.70 -17.43 27.69
C GLY A 201 -21.11 -16.89 27.53
N ARG A 202 -22.07 -17.81 27.50
CA ARG A 202 -23.30 -17.71 28.29
C ARG A 202 -22.97 -18.18 29.70
#